data_AF-A0A936CBW0-F1
#
_entry.id   AF-A0A936CBW0-F1
#
_cell.length_a   1.000
_cell.length_b   1.000
_cell.length_c   1.000
_cell.angle_alpha   90.00
_cell.angle_beta   90.00
_cell.angle_gamma   90.00
#
_symmetry.space_group_name_H-M   'P 1'
#
loop_
_entity.id
_entity.type
_entity.pdbx_description
1 polymer ?
#
loop_
_entity_poly.entity_id
_entity_poly.type
_entity_poly.pdbx_seq_one_letter_code
_entity_poly.pdbx_strand_id
1 'polypeptide(L)'
;MSESPLAVYEFRRGALRGSHLSLSATRLMHRGNGFHEVLPLGHIAAVRVAYEREPARMSQAAVLGIVALIVLAVTRPLQAALAFGLAELGAQPQGGSRFLLAALQALDLLAAVLPAVALGLALWGALRFVHGWLGYTALTVLCGAGERVYTAPRRDAALFEFGDALSDRL
;
A
#
# COMPACT_ATOMS: atom_id res chain seq x y z
N MET A 1 -10.38 40.78 -1.48
CA MET A 1 -11.47 40.41 -0.55
C MET A 1 -11.52 38.89 -0.50
N SER A 2 -11.50 38.28 0.69
CA SER A 2 -11.65 36.82 0.81
C SER A 2 -13.12 36.49 0.60
N GLU A 3 -13.49 35.89 -0.53
CA GLU A 3 -14.82 35.27 -0.67
C GLU A 3 -15.02 34.24 0.45
N SER A 4 -16.22 34.22 1.02
CA SER A 4 -16.58 33.20 2.00
C SER A 4 -16.69 31.85 1.29
N PRO A 5 -16.11 30.77 1.84
CA PRO A 5 -16.20 29.46 1.21
C PRO A 5 -17.64 28.94 1.28
N LEU A 6 -18.13 28.42 0.16
CA LEU A 6 -19.44 27.79 0.02
C LEU A 6 -19.43 26.38 0.61
N ALA A 7 -18.32 25.66 0.43
CA ALA A 7 -18.09 24.35 1.01
C ALA A 7 -16.62 24.22 1.43
N VAL A 8 -16.37 23.47 2.49
CA VAL A 8 -15.02 23.16 2.97
C VAL A 8 -14.96 21.67 3.30
N TYR A 9 -13.94 20.99 2.79
CA TYR A 9 -13.65 19.61 3.12
C TYR A 9 -12.24 19.50 3.72
N GLU A 10 -12.14 18.92 4.90
CA GLU A 10 -10.88 18.75 5.61
C GLU A 10 -10.36 17.31 5.51
N PHE A 11 -9.13 17.15 5.02
CA PHE A 11 -8.48 15.85 5.03
C PHE A 11 -7.98 15.54 6.44
N ARG A 12 -8.71 14.69 7.16
CA ARG A 12 -8.33 14.24 8.52
C ARG A 12 -7.36 13.06 8.52
N ARG A 13 -7.27 12.34 7.41
CA ARG A 13 -6.50 11.09 7.25
C ARG A 13 -5.93 10.99 5.83
N GLY A 14 -4.96 10.10 5.62
CA GLY A 14 -4.34 9.86 4.31
C GLY A 14 -3.16 10.79 4.02
N ALA A 15 -2.69 10.79 2.77
CA ALA A 15 -1.52 11.56 2.33
C ALA A 15 -1.75 13.08 2.41
N LEU A 16 -3.00 13.52 2.27
CA LEU A 16 -3.38 14.92 2.33
C LEU A 16 -3.76 15.40 3.74
N ARG A 17 -3.50 14.60 4.78
CA ARG A 17 -3.89 14.92 6.16
C ARG A 17 -3.40 16.30 6.60
N GLY A 18 -4.29 17.11 7.16
CA GLY A 18 -4.00 18.47 7.62
C GLY A 18 -4.14 19.53 6.53
N SER A 19 -4.45 19.13 5.29
CA SER A 19 -4.90 20.04 4.24
C SER A 19 -6.43 20.09 4.16
N HIS A 20 -6.96 21.10 3.48
CA HIS A 20 -8.39 21.23 3.20
C HIS A 20 -8.63 21.76 1.78
N LEU A 21 -9.77 21.38 1.22
CA LEU A 21 -10.35 21.97 0.02
C LEU A 21 -11.38 22.99 0.45
N SER A 22 -11.38 24.15 -0.20
CA SER A 22 -12.46 25.13 -0.08
C SER A 22 -12.97 25.51 -1.47
N LEU A 23 -14.28 25.46 -1.61
CA LEU A 23 -14.99 25.89 -2.79
C LEU A 23 -15.51 27.31 -2.57
N SER A 24 -15.14 28.24 -3.45
CA SER A 24 -15.71 29.59 -3.52
C SER A 24 -16.54 29.74 -4.79
N ALA A 25 -17.18 30.90 -4.99
CA ALA A 25 -18.08 31.11 -6.13
C ALA A 25 -17.39 30.97 -7.49
N THR A 26 -16.08 31.27 -7.56
CA THR A 26 -15.32 31.30 -8.83
C THR A 26 -14.08 30.42 -8.84
N ARG A 27 -13.75 29.76 -7.72
CA ARG A 27 -12.49 29.03 -7.57
C ARG A 27 -12.60 27.87 -6.58
N LEU A 28 -11.83 26.82 -6.87
CA LEU A 28 -11.49 25.74 -5.94
C LEU A 28 -10.10 26.03 -5.37
N MET A 29 -9.94 25.92 -4.06
CA MET A 29 -8.67 26.17 -3.38
C MET A 29 -8.27 24.92 -2.60
N HIS A 30 -7.01 24.49 -2.75
CA HIS A 30 -6.41 23.46 -1.92
C HIS A 30 -5.32 24.08 -1.06
N ARG A 31 -5.43 23.94 0.26
CA ARG A 31 -4.49 24.53 1.21
C ARG A 31 -4.00 23.47 2.19
N GLY A 32 -2.68 23.33 2.30
CA GLY A 32 -2.01 22.44 3.24
C GLY A 32 -0.86 23.13 3.99
N ASN A 33 -0.07 22.35 4.70
CA ASN A 33 1.11 22.85 5.43
C ASN A 33 2.19 23.29 4.44
N GLY A 34 2.22 24.60 4.14
CA GLY A 34 3.19 25.20 3.22
C GLY A 34 2.83 25.11 1.73
N PHE A 35 1.65 24.57 1.39
CA PHE A 35 1.16 24.47 0.02
C PHE A 35 -0.17 25.21 -0.16
N HIS A 36 -0.30 25.91 -1.27
CA HIS A 36 -1.50 26.65 -1.63
C HIS A 36 -1.71 26.59 -3.15
N GLU A 37 -2.77 25.92 -3.58
CA GLU A 37 -3.18 25.84 -4.98
C GLU A 37 -4.55 26.51 -5.13
N VAL A 38 -4.71 27.28 -6.20
CA VAL A 38 -5.97 27.94 -6.56
C VAL A 38 -6.29 27.60 -8.00
N LEU A 39 -7.44 26.97 -8.23
CA LEU A 39 -7.94 26.58 -9.52
C LEU A 39 -9.22 27.37 -9.82
N PRO A 40 -9.23 28.25 -10.83
CA PRO A 40 -10.46 28.91 -11.24
C PRO A 40 -11.44 27.89 -11.83
N LEU A 41 -12.71 27.97 -11.45
CA LEU A 41 -13.73 26.99 -11.89
C LEU A 41 -13.88 26.96 -13.41
N GLY A 42 -13.75 28.11 -14.08
CA GLY A 42 -13.79 28.19 -15.54
C GLY A 42 -12.67 27.43 -16.28
N HIS A 43 -11.64 26.96 -15.58
CA HIS A 43 -10.59 26.10 -16.16
C HIS A 43 -10.83 24.61 -15.89
N ILE A 44 -11.82 24.27 -15.06
CA ILE A 44 -12.17 22.89 -14.75
C ILE A 44 -13.12 22.40 -15.83
N ALA A 45 -12.67 21.42 -16.61
CA ALA A 45 -13.46 20.84 -17.69
C ALA A 45 -14.38 19.72 -17.20
N ALA A 46 -13.94 18.96 -16.20
CA ALA A 46 -14.71 17.86 -15.63
C ALA A 46 -14.28 17.57 -14.20
N VAL A 47 -15.24 17.04 -13.43
CA VAL A 47 -15.00 16.52 -12.08
C VAL A 47 -15.57 15.12 -11.99
N ARG A 48 -14.83 14.24 -11.30
CA ARG A 48 -15.26 12.88 -11.00
C ARG A 48 -14.94 12.61 -9.55
N VAL A 49 -15.94 12.18 -8.78
CA VAL A 49 -15.74 11.61 -7.45
C VAL A 49 -16.10 10.13 -7.47
N ALA A 50 -15.17 9.27 -7.06
CA ALA A 50 -15.37 7.83 -7.08
C ALA A 50 -14.66 7.16 -5.90
N TYR A 51 -15.27 6.06 -5.43
CA TYR A 51 -14.61 5.13 -4.53
C TYR A 51 -13.89 4.06 -5.36
N GLU A 52 -12.58 3.96 -5.18
CA GLU A 52 -11.74 3.02 -5.90
C GLU A 52 -11.01 2.11 -4.91
N ARG A 53 -10.96 0.82 -5.26
CA ARG A 53 -10.04 -0.12 -4.61
C ARG A 53 -8.67 0.01 -5.26
N GLU A 54 -7.61 -0.33 -4.52
CA GLU A 54 -6.25 -0.21 -5.04
C GLU A 54 -5.75 -1.59 -5.54
N PRO A 55 -5.95 -1.92 -6.84
CA PRO A 55 -5.64 -3.25 -7.37
C PRO A 55 -4.15 -3.56 -7.27
N ALA A 56 -3.28 -2.55 -7.37
CA ALA A 56 -1.84 -2.71 -7.21
C ALA A 56 -1.48 -3.30 -5.83
N ARG A 57 -2.12 -2.82 -4.73
CA ARG A 57 -1.88 -3.40 -3.39
C ARG A 57 -2.39 -4.81 -3.26
N MET A 58 -3.54 -5.11 -3.88
CA MET A 58 -4.09 -6.47 -3.89
C MET A 58 -3.18 -7.43 -4.68
N SER A 59 -2.63 -6.99 -5.80
CA SER A 59 -1.68 -7.78 -6.60
C SER A 59 -0.37 -8.04 -5.83
N GLN A 60 0.15 -7.03 -5.13
CA GLN A 60 1.33 -7.18 -4.27
C GLN A 60 1.07 -8.16 -3.12
N ALA A 61 -0.13 -8.14 -2.53
CA ALA A 61 -0.52 -9.12 -1.53
C ALA A 61 -0.58 -10.55 -2.08
N ALA A 62 -1.12 -10.73 -3.29
CA ALA A 62 -1.15 -12.03 -3.96
C ALA A 62 0.27 -12.57 -4.22
N VAL A 63 1.18 -11.72 -4.71
CA VAL A 63 2.60 -12.07 -4.90
C VAL A 63 3.25 -12.49 -3.58
N LEU A 64 3.05 -11.73 -2.50
CA LEU A 64 3.56 -12.09 -1.17
C LEU A 64 3.02 -13.44 -0.68
N GLY A 65 1.74 -13.73 -0.92
CA GLY A 65 1.14 -15.02 -0.60
C GLY A 65 1.77 -16.17 -1.37
N ILE A 66 1.99 -16.01 -2.68
CA ILE A 66 2.66 -17.03 -3.51
C ILE A 66 4.09 -17.28 -3.00
N VAL A 67 4.85 -16.22 -2.72
CA VAL A 67 6.21 -16.35 -2.19
C VAL A 67 6.20 -17.08 -0.84
N ALA A 68 5.28 -16.74 0.07
CA ALA A 68 5.15 -17.42 1.36
C ALA A 68 4.87 -18.93 1.20
N LEU A 69 3.99 -19.29 0.26
CA LEU A 69 3.70 -20.70 -0.04
C LEU A 69 4.91 -21.44 -0.61
N ILE A 70 5.67 -20.82 -1.51
CA ILE A 70 6.90 -21.40 -2.06
C ILE A 70 7.92 -21.64 -0.94
N VAL A 71 8.14 -20.65 -0.07
CA VAL A 71 9.06 -20.79 1.06
C VAL A 71 8.64 -21.95 1.97
N LEU A 72 7.35 -22.06 2.31
CA LEU A 72 6.83 -23.18 3.11
C LEU A 72 7.02 -24.53 2.41
N ALA A 73 6.69 -24.61 1.11
CA ALA A 73 6.79 -25.83 0.33
C ALA A 73 8.23 -26.35 0.25
N VAL A 74 9.21 -25.46 0.12
CA VAL A 74 10.64 -25.82 0.01
C VAL A 74 11.28 -26.06 1.37
N THR A 75 10.70 -25.58 2.48
CA THR A 75 11.31 -25.71 3.81
C THR A 75 11.54 -27.16 4.22
N ARG A 76 10.52 -28.02 4.12
CA ARG A 76 10.62 -29.43 4.49
C ARG A 76 11.65 -30.22 3.66
N PRO A 77 11.63 -30.16 2.32
CA PRO A 77 12.64 -30.87 1.53
C PRO A 77 14.05 -30.33 1.77
N LEU A 78 14.20 -29.02 2.00
CA LEU A 78 15.49 -28.42 2.36
C LEU A 78 16.02 -28.97 3.70
N GLN A 79 15.18 -29.00 4.74
CA GLN A 79 15.55 -29.57 6.04
C GLN A 79 15.89 -31.06 5.94
N ALA A 80 15.15 -31.83 5.14
CA ALA A 80 15.45 -33.25 4.92
C ALA A 80 16.82 -33.45 4.24
N ALA A 81 17.13 -32.64 3.23
CA ALA A 81 18.43 -32.68 2.56
C ALA A 81 19.59 -32.30 3.51
N LEU A 82 19.40 -31.28 4.36
CA LEU A 82 20.39 -30.88 5.36
C LEU A 82 20.59 -31.96 6.42
N ALA A 83 19.51 -32.56 6.94
CA ALA A 83 19.57 -33.65 7.90
C ALA A 83 20.30 -34.88 7.34
N PHE A 84 20.05 -35.22 6.07
CA PHE A 84 20.77 -36.30 5.37
C PHE A 84 22.28 -36.02 5.30
N GLY A 85 22.68 -34.84 4.84
CA GLY A 85 24.10 -34.46 4.75
C GLY A 85 24.81 -34.42 6.11
N LEU A 86 24.11 -33.96 7.16
CA LEU A 86 24.62 -33.98 8.53
C LEU A 86 24.85 -35.42 9.05
N ALA A 87 23.92 -36.34 8.76
CA ALA A 87 24.06 -37.74 9.14
C ALA A 87 25.24 -38.43 8.43
N GLU A 88 25.38 -38.18 7.13
CA GLU A 88 26.45 -38.78 6.32
C GLU A 88 27.84 -38.30 6.74
N LEU A 89 28.01 -36.99 6.97
CA LEU A 89 29.27 -36.42 7.45
C LEU A 89 29.56 -36.75 8.91
N GLY A 90 28.54 -36.92 9.74
CA GLY A 90 28.68 -37.30 11.15
C GLY A 90 29.15 -38.75 11.35
N ALA A 91 28.90 -39.63 10.37
CA ALA A 91 29.32 -41.04 10.42
C ALA A 91 30.78 -41.28 9.99
N GLN A 92 31.49 -40.26 9.49
CA GLN A 92 32.87 -40.43 9.01
C GLN A 92 33.91 -40.44 10.16
N PRO A 93 34.76 -41.48 10.27
CA PRO A 93 35.61 -41.69 11.44
C PRO A 93 36.88 -40.80 11.53
N GLN A 94 37.26 -40.03 10.51
CA GLN A 94 38.50 -39.24 10.52
C GLN A 94 38.39 -37.88 9.81
N GLY A 95 38.42 -36.80 10.61
CA GLY A 95 39.14 -35.53 10.35
C GLY A 95 38.70 -34.57 9.24
N GLY A 96 37.82 -34.97 8.31
CA GLY A 96 37.68 -34.29 7.02
C GLY A 96 37.04 -32.90 6.98
N SER A 97 36.11 -32.52 7.87
CA SER A 97 35.47 -31.20 7.73
C SER A 97 34.57 -30.76 8.90
N ARG A 98 35.15 -30.54 10.08
CA ARG A 98 34.44 -29.80 11.17
C ARG A 98 33.81 -28.49 10.67
N PHE A 99 34.45 -27.85 9.69
CA PHE A 99 33.94 -26.69 8.98
C PHE A 99 32.65 -26.97 8.18
N LEU A 100 32.58 -28.07 7.41
CA LEU A 100 31.37 -28.40 6.64
C LEU A 100 30.22 -28.80 7.55
N LEU A 101 30.50 -29.53 8.65
CA LEU A 101 29.50 -29.82 9.68
C LEU A 101 28.95 -28.53 10.30
N ALA A 102 29.82 -27.59 10.68
CA ALA A 102 29.40 -26.29 11.22
C ALA A 102 28.60 -25.47 10.18
N ALA A 103 29.00 -25.51 8.90
CA ALA A 103 28.29 -24.83 7.82
C ALA A 103 26.89 -25.43 7.59
N LEU A 104 26.75 -26.75 7.58
CA LEU A 104 25.45 -27.41 7.45
C LEU A 104 24.55 -27.17 8.66
N GLN A 105 25.11 -27.18 9.87
CA GLN A 105 24.37 -26.80 11.09
C GLN A 105 23.89 -25.35 11.03
N ALA A 106 24.72 -24.43 10.53
CA ALA A 106 24.33 -23.04 10.34
C ALA A 106 23.21 -22.91 9.29
N LEU A 107 23.29 -23.65 8.18
CA LEU A 107 22.23 -23.69 7.17
C LEU A 107 20.93 -24.30 7.71
N ASP A 108 21.01 -25.32 8.56
CA ASP A 108 19.84 -25.93 9.20
C ASP A 108 19.15 -24.96 10.16
N LEU A 109 19.93 -24.21 10.95
CA LEU A 109 19.41 -23.13 11.79
C LEU A 109 18.73 -22.04 10.97
N LEU A 110 19.32 -21.64 9.84
CA LEU A 110 18.69 -20.67 8.92
C LEU A 110 17.40 -21.24 8.30
N ALA A 111 17.43 -22.50 7.87
CA ALA A 111 16.27 -23.18 7.32
C ALA A 111 15.14 -23.33 8.34
N ALA A 112 15.46 -23.48 9.63
CA ALA A 112 14.49 -23.53 10.72
C ALA A 112 13.71 -22.22 10.91
N VAL A 113 14.24 -21.08 10.46
CA VAL A 113 13.57 -19.77 10.53
C VAL A 113 12.66 -19.52 9.31
N LEU A 114 12.84 -20.25 8.21
CA LEU A 114 12.03 -20.08 6.98
C LEU A 114 10.51 -20.16 7.20
N PRO A 115 9.95 -21.06 8.03
CA PRO A 115 8.52 -21.06 8.32
C PRO A 115 8.02 -19.75 8.94
N ALA A 116 8.81 -19.17 9.86
CA ALA A 116 8.48 -17.91 10.49
C ALA A 116 8.55 -16.75 9.50
N VAL A 117 9.54 -16.75 8.59
CA VAL A 117 9.63 -15.78 7.48
C VAL A 117 8.41 -15.88 6.58
N ALA A 118 8.01 -17.09 6.20
CA ALA A 118 6.82 -17.31 5.36
C ALA A 118 5.53 -16.82 6.05
N LEU A 119 5.38 -17.08 7.35
CA LEU A 119 4.27 -16.54 8.14
C LEU A 119 4.27 -15.01 8.13
N GLY A 120 5.44 -14.39 8.34
CA GLY A 120 5.59 -12.93 8.29
C GLY A 120 5.19 -12.34 6.93
N LEU A 121 5.61 -12.98 5.83
CA LEU A 121 5.23 -12.60 4.46
C LEU A 121 3.72 -12.74 4.24
N ALA A 122 3.11 -13.84 4.71
CA ALA A 122 1.68 -14.06 4.59
C ALA A 122 0.86 -13.02 5.36
N LEU A 123 1.24 -12.71 6.61
CA LEU A 123 0.59 -11.70 7.44
C LEU A 123 0.72 -10.29 6.83
N TRP A 124 1.92 -9.96 6.32
CA TRP A 124 2.15 -8.70 5.64
C TRP A 124 1.32 -8.59 4.36
N GLY A 125 1.26 -9.66 3.57
CA GLY A 125 0.40 -9.78 2.39
C GLY A 125 -1.07 -9.56 2.75
N ALA A 126 -1.58 -10.23 3.79
CA ALA A 126 -2.95 -10.06 4.26
C ALA A 126 -3.27 -8.62 4.66
N LEU A 127 -2.36 -7.96 5.40
CA LEU A 127 -2.52 -6.55 5.76
C LEU A 127 -2.59 -5.64 4.53
N ARG A 128 -1.73 -5.88 3.53
CA ARG A 128 -1.71 -5.13 2.26
C ARG A 128 -2.97 -5.37 1.45
N PHE A 129 -3.49 -6.61 1.44
CA PHE A 129 -4.75 -6.95 0.80
C PHE A 129 -5.91 -6.19 1.43
N VAL A 130 -6.04 -6.23 2.76
CA VAL A 130 -7.08 -5.51 3.50
C VAL A 130 -6.98 -4.02 3.23
N HIS A 131 -5.78 -3.44 3.24
CA HIS A 131 -5.60 -2.02 2.96
C HIS A 131 -5.98 -1.65 1.51
N GLY A 132 -5.65 -2.50 0.53
CA GLY A 132 -6.07 -2.30 -0.86
C GLY A 132 -7.58 -2.46 -1.05
N TRP A 133 -8.19 -3.38 -0.32
CA TRP A 133 -9.64 -3.65 -0.35
C TRP A 133 -10.47 -2.51 0.25
N LEU A 134 -9.98 -1.91 1.33
CA LEU A 134 -10.59 -0.75 1.98
C LEU A 134 -10.61 0.50 1.10
N GLY A 135 -9.77 0.54 0.06
CA GLY A 135 -9.80 1.56 -0.99
C GLY A 135 -9.64 3.00 -0.52
N TYR A 136 -9.92 3.92 -1.43
CA TYR A 136 -9.92 5.36 -1.21
C TYR A 136 -11.05 6.01 -2.02
N THR A 137 -11.54 7.15 -1.53
CA THR A 137 -12.38 8.06 -2.31
C THR A 137 -11.45 9.05 -3.00
N ALA A 138 -11.53 9.13 -4.32
CA ALA A 138 -10.77 10.07 -5.14
C ALA A 138 -11.71 11.11 -5.75
N LEU A 139 -11.39 12.37 -5.52
CA LEU A 139 -11.92 13.51 -6.26
C LEU A 139 -10.89 13.88 -7.34
N THR A 140 -11.19 13.52 -8.58
CA THR A 140 -10.44 13.90 -9.76
C THR A 140 -11.03 15.17 -10.35
N VAL A 141 -10.17 16.16 -10.59
CA VAL A 141 -10.49 17.42 -11.24
C VAL A 141 -9.62 17.53 -12.49
N LEU A 142 -10.27 17.63 -13.66
CA LEU A 142 -9.59 17.80 -14.94
C LEU A 142 -9.51 19.29 -15.28
N CYS A 143 -8.31 19.83 -15.41
CA CYS A 143 -8.09 21.26 -15.68
C CYS A 143 -7.11 21.45 -16.84
N GLY A 144 -7.61 21.98 -17.97
CA GLY A 144 -6.78 22.20 -19.16
C GLY A 144 -6.00 20.95 -19.58
N ALA A 145 -4.66 21.00 -19.48
CA ALA A 145 -3.76 19.91 -19.85
C ALA A 145 -3.39 18.96 -18.68
N GLY A 146 -3.96 19.12 -17.48
CA GLY A 146 -3.57 18.36 -16.30
C GLY A 146 -4.75 17.78 -15.51
N GLU A 147 -4.47 16.70 -14.79
CA GLU A 147 -5.36 16.11 -13.80
C GLU A 147 -4.88 16.44 -12.38
N ARG A 148 -5.82 16.72 -11.48
CA ARG A 148 -5.58 16.84 -10.05
C ARG A 148 -6.42 15.81 -9.32
N VAL A 149 -5.77 14.99 -8.50
CA VAL A 149 -6.43 13.91 -7.78
C VAL A 149 -6.27 14.14 -6.30
N TYR A 150 -7.39 14.35 -5.62
CA TYR A 150 -7.46 14.50 -4.17
C TYR A 150 -8.02 13.22 -3.55
N THR A 151 -7.26 12.58 -2.67
CA THR A 151 -7.64 11.27 -2.11
C THR A 151 -7.90 11.32 -0.61
N ALA A 152 -8.99 10.68 -0.20
CA ALA A 152 -9.32 10.40 1.19
C ALA A 152 -9.38 8.87 1.40
N PRO A 153 -8.85 8.33 2.51
CA PRO A 153 -8.87 6.90 2.74
C PRO A 153 -10.29 6.41 3.01
N ARG A 154 -10.62 5.21 2.49
CA ARG A 154 -11.95 4.59 2.58
C ARG A 154 -13.03 5.39 1.85
N ARG A 155 -14.28 4.94 1.97
CA ARG A 155 -15.46 5.63 1.47
C ARG A 155 -15.76 6.84 2.37
N ASP A 156 -15.75 8.04 1.79
CA ASP A 156 -15.98 9.30 2.50
C ASP A 156 -17.15 10.06 1.86
N ALA A 157 -18.30 10.05 2.52
CA ALA A 157 -19.52 10.71 2.04
C ALA A 157 -19.35 12.23 1.92
N ALA A 158 -18.59 12.87 2.81
CA ALA A 158 -18.39 14.32 2.77
C ALA A 158 -17.55 14.74 1.56
N LEU A 159 -16.64 13.87 1.09
CA LEU A 159 -15.91 14.14 -0.16
C LEU A 159 -16.80 13.96 -1.40
N PHE A 160 -17.77 13.04 -1.36
CA PHE A 160 -18.81 12.93 -2.40
C PHE A 160 -19.68 14.18 -2.44
N GLU A 161 -20.22 14.60 -1.29
CA GLU A 161 -21.04 15.82 -1.20
C GLU A 161 -20.28 17.07 -1.66
N PHE A 162 -18.99 17.17 -1.32
CA PHE A 162 -18.13 18.23 -1.82
C PHE A 162 -17.95 18.17 -3.34
N GLY A 163 -17.77 16.96 -3.89
CA GLY A 163 -17.68 16.72 -5.33
C GLY A 163 -18.96 17.10 -6.07
N ASP A 164 -20.12 16.76 -5.52
CA ASP A 164 -21.43 17.12 -6.07
C ASP A 164 -21.63 18.64 -6.03
N ALA A 165 -21.32 19.30 -4.89
CA ALA A 165 -21.39 20.74 -4.77
C ALA A 165 -20.43 21.49 -5.72
N LEU A 166 -19.28 20.88 -6.04
CA LEU A 166 -18.37 21.39 -7.06
C LEU A 166 -18.95 21.19 -8.46
N SER A 167 -19.54 20.03 -8.76
CA SER A 167 -20.16 19.73 -10.05
C SER A 167 -21.33 20.66 -10.36
N ASP A 168 -22.14 21.04 -9.37
CA ASP A 168 -23.26 21.98 -9.53
C ASP A 168 -22.80 23.40 -9.93
N ARG A 169 -21.49 23.68 -9.93
CA ARG A 169 -20.89 24.99 -10.20
C ARG A 169 -20.09 25.04 -11.50
N LEU A 170 -19.97 23.92 -12.21
CA LEU A 170 -19.31 23.82 -13.52
C LEU A 170 -20.35 23.91 -14.63
#